data_AF-A0A0P6VVI5-F1
#
_entry.id   AF-A0A0P6VVI5-F1
#
_cell.length_a   1.000
_cell.length_b   1.000
_cell.length_c   1.000
_cell.angle_alpha   90.00
_cell.angle_beta   90.00
_cell.angle_gamma   90.00
#
_symmetry.space_group_name_H-M   'P 1'
#
loop_
_entity.id
_entity.type
_entity.pdbx_description
1 polymer ?
#
loop_
_entity_poly.entity_id
_entity_poly.type
_entity_poly.pdbx_seq_one_letter_code
_entity_poly.pdbx_strand_id
1 'polypeptide(L)'
;MAEIGLRLIGVFYLAAALYVGRTLINGRILTAMLEALAQGPAARATRWRDHWLAAGTIPVGLGGMMLAVLSWLALPLFLIGLAQQVLYLGLVAPRWLDPHDEPAPAERAATRNAAVVYSVATALVAMAAADGRLLPLGAFDPGLVAAIATLAAALVAGFAFLYLRAGRLTGDGGADDDIELPDEPAGSARVYAPSAPDMPPSYSVMADFGCHPVWSIRPPDYGSVDPADLDISRQLEADLARWADEFEQSLDPDIPDESRWTAEAHAEHEARGRDLAERLAAEFAASGRAGWQVFAFSTTAGHVRVAPSGEARPHDTLP
;
A
#
# COMPACT_ATOMS: atom_id res chain seq x y z
N MET A 1 -7.29 7.24 -38.25
CA MET A 1 -8.13 7.37 -37.03
C MET A 1 -8.14 6.10 -36.18
N ALA A 2 -8.46 4.93 -36.73
CA ALA A 2 -8.53 3.68 -35.95
C ALA A 2 -7.19 3.26 -35.31
N GLU A 3 -6.07 3.41 -36.02
CA GLU A 3 -4.73 3.12 -35.48
C GLU A 3 -4.36 4.02 -34.30
N ILE A 4 -4.66 5.31 -34.39
CA ILE A 4 -4.42 6.28 -33.31
C ILE A 4 -5.21 5.85 -32.06
N GLY A 5 -6.48 5.44 -32.24
CA GLY A 5 -7.30 4.91 -31.15
C GLY A 5 -6.67 3.68 -30.48
N LEU A 6 -6.19 2.70 -31.26
CA LEU A 6 -5.51 1.52 -30.72
C LEU A 6 -4.24 1.87 -29.95
N ARG A 7 -3.44 2.81 -30.45
CA ARG A 7 -2.22 3.25 -29.76
C ARG A 7 -2.55 3.94 -28.43
N LEU A 8 -3.58 4.79 -28.40
CA LEU A 8 -4.04 5.43 -27.18
C LEU A 8 -4.53 4.40 -26.14
N ILE A 9 -5.25 3.37 -26.58
CA ILE A 9 -5.63 2.24 -25.71
C ILE A 9 -4.38 1.53 -25.17
N GLY A 10 -3.37 1.32 -26.02
CA GLY A 10 -2.10 0.71 -25.61
C GLY A 10 -1.38 1.53 -24.54
N VAL A 11 -1.23 2.84 -24.77
CA VAL A 11 -0.62 3.77 -23.80
C VAL A 11 -1.41 3.79 -22.49
N PHE A 12 -2.74 3.82 -22.57
CA PHE A 12 -3.61 3.76 -21.40
C PHE A 12 -3.35 2.52 -20.53
N TYR A 13 -3.30 1.32 -21.13
CA TYR A 13 -3.05 0.09 -20.37
C TYR A 13 -1.63 -0.02 -19.83
N LEU A 14 -0.64 0.53 -20.54
CA LEU A 14 0.72 0.65 -20.02
C LEU A 14 0.76 1.56 -18.78
N ALA A 15 0.16 2.74 -18.86
CA ALA A 15 0.10 3.69 -17.74
C ALA A 15 -0.68 3.10 -16.55
N ALA A 16 -1.82 2.46 -16.81
CA ALA A 16 -2.61 1.79 -15.77
C ALA A 16 -1.81 0.69 -15.06
N ALA A 17 -1.04 -0.11 -15.80
CA ALA A 17 -0.18 -1.14 -15.20
C ALA A 17 0.94 -0.54 -14.35
N LEU A 18 1.56 0.55 -14.78
CA LEU A 18 2.58 1.25 -13.98
C LEU A 18 1.99 1.83 -12.70
N TYR A 19 0.81 2.46 -12.78
CA TYR A 19 0.09 2.98 -11.62
C TYR A 19 -0.27 1.88 -10.63
N VAL A 20 -0.92 0.80 -11.09
CA VAL A 20 -1.29 -0.34 -10.24
C VAL A 20 -0.05 -1.00 -9.65
N GLY A 21 1.01 -1.17 -10.44
CA GLY A 21 2.27 -1.72 -9.98
C GLY A 21 2.87 -0.91 -8.84
N ARG A 22 2.87 0.42 -8.95
CA ARG A 22 3.29 1.34 -7.89
C ARG A 22 2.42 1.16 -6.64
N THR A 23 1.10 1.14 -6.78
CA THR A 23 0.20 0.96 -5.62
C THR A 23 0.43 -0.37 -4.91
N LEU A 24 0.73 -1.45 -5.66
CA LEU A 24 1.03 -2.77 -5.08
C LEU A 24 2.37 -2.79 -4.34
N ILE A 25 3.38 -2.09 -4.86
CA ILE A 25 4.69 -1.98 -4.19
C ILE A 25 4.54 -1.20 -2.88
N ASN A 26 3.84 -0.07 -2.91
CA ASN A 26 3.65 0.77 -1.72
C ASN A 26 2.78 0.08 -0.67
N GLY A 27 1.70 -0.60 -1.08
CA GLY A 27 0.83 -1.35 -0.17
C GLY A 27 1.49 -2.56 0.49
N ARG A 28 2.63 -3.02 -0.05
CA ARG A 28 3.28 -4.25 0.42
C ARG A 28 3.88 -4.15 1.82
N ILE A 29 4.27 -2.94 2.23
CA ILE A 29 4.83 -2.69 3.57
C ILE A 29 3.78 -2.96 4.64
N LEU A 30 2.57 -2.43 4.45
CA LEU A 30 1.43 -2.66 5.37
C LEU A 30 1.04 -4.15 5.41
N THR A 31 0.97 -4.82 4.26
CA THR A 31 0.68 -6.25 4.23
C THR A 31 1.75 -7.06 4.95
N ALA A 32 3.03 -6.75 4.77
CA ALA A 32 4.12 -7.45 5.45
C ALA A 32 4.07 -7.26 6.97
N MET A 33 3.69 -6.07 7.46
CA MET A 33 3.47 -5.82 8.89
C MET A 33 2.28 -6.62 9.42
N LEU A 34 1.16 -6.66 8.69
CA LEU A 34 0.00 -7.49 9.03
C LEU A 34 0.34 -8.98 9.03
N GLU A 35 1.17 -9.42 8.10
CA GLU A 35 1.61 -10.82 7.97
C GLU A 35 2.60 -11.24 9.07
N ALA A 36 3.46 -10.32 9.53
CA ALA A 36 4.32 -10.54 10.69
C ALA A 36 3.51 -10.69 11.99
N LEU A 37 2.36 -10.01 12.08
CA LEU A 37 1.47 -10.06 13.25
C LEU A 37 0.40 -11.17 13.15
N ALA A 38 0.00 -11.57 11.94
CA ALA A 38 -1.04 -12.57 11.69
C ALA A 38 -0.44 -13.94 11.33
N GLN A 39 -0.46 -14.87 12.28
CA GLN A 39 -0.20 -16.28 11.98
C GLN A 39 -1.51 -16.99 11.57
N GLY A 40 -1.54 -17.61 10.39
CA GLY A 40 -2.65 -18.49 9.99
C GLY A 40 -3.03 -18.49 8.50
N PRO A 41 -4.13 -19.16 8.14
CA PRO A 41 -4.61 -19.29 6.75
C PRO A 41 -4.96 -17.97 6.06
N ALA A 42 -5.47 -16.98 6.82
CA ALA A 42 -5.83 -15.66 6.31
C ALA A 42 -4.60 -14.90 5.78
N ALA A 43 -3.47 -14.95 6.49
CA ALA A 43 -2.20 -14.35 6.03
C ALA A 43 -1.64 -15.02 4.77
N ARG A 44 -1.98 -16.29 4.50
CA ARG A 44 -1.64 -16.94 3.22
C ARG A 44 -2.55 -16.46 2.11
N ALA A 45 -3.86 -16.34 2.35
CA ALA A 45 -4.81 -15.85 1.37
C ALA A 45 -4.45 -14.43 0.88
N THR A 46 -4.07 -13.53 1.79
CA THR A 46 -3.59 -12.17 1.45
C THR A 46 -2.32 -12.20 0.61
N ARG A 47 -1.32 -13.02 0.97
CA ARG A 47 -0.12 -13.23 0.15
C ARG A 47 -0.44 -13.71 -1.25
N TRP A 48 -1.34 -14.70 -1.36
CA TRP A 48 -1.74 -15.24 -2.66
C TRP A 48 -2.47 -14.20 -3.50
N ARG A 49 -3.32 -13.36 -2.89
CA ARG A 49 -3.97 -12.22 -3.54
C ARG A 49 -2.94 -11.25 -4.12
N ASP A 50 -1.97 -10.84 -3.32
CA ASP A 50 -0.97 -9.85 -3.72
C ASP A 50 -0.07 -10.37 -4.84
N HIS A 51 0.36 -11.64 -4.76
CA HIS A 51 1.12 -12.27 -5.83
C HIS A 51 0.29 -12.40 -7.12
N TRP A 52 -1.00 -12.70 -7.00
CA TRP A 52 -1.90 -12.80 -8.15
C TRP A 52 -2.08 -11.45 -8.86
N LEU A 53 -2.34 -10.39 -8.09
CA LEU A 53 -2.50 -9.04 -8.62
C LEU A 53 -1.19 -8.52 -9.24
N ALA A 54 -0.05 -8.78 -8.58
CA ALA A 54 1.26 -8.45 -9.11
C ALA A 54 1.55 -9.19 -10.43
N ALA A 55 1.26 -10.49 -10.48
CA ALA A 55 1.42 -11.30 -11.69
C ALA A 55 0.57 -10.80 -12.87
N GLY A 56 -0.62 -10.24 -12.60
CA GLY A 56 -1.51 -9.69 -13.62
C GLY A 56 -1.10 -8.35 -14.20
N THR A 57 -0.34 -7.58 -13.43
CA THR A 57 0.08 -6.23 -13.84
C THR A 57 1.08 -6.30 -15.00
N ILE A 58 1.95 -7.32 -15.00
CA ILE A 58 2.98 -7.54 -16.02
C ILE A 58 2.39 -7.78 -17.43
N PRO A 59 1.51 -8.76 -17.68
CA PRO A 59 0.95 -8.99 -19.01
C PRO A 59 0.08 -7.82 -19.49
N VAL A 60 -0.60 -7.11 -18.59
CA VAL A 60 -1.38 -5.90 -18.94
C VAL A 60 -0.45 -4.79 -19.42
N GLY A 61 0.63 -4.51 -18.71
CA GLY A 61 1.60 -3.47 -19.08
C GLY A 61 2.33 -3.80 -20.38
N LEU A 62 2.84 -5.04 -20.51
CA LEU A 62 3.47 -5.50 -21.74
C LEU A 62 2.49 -5.49 -22.92
N GLY A 63 1.24 -5.90 -22.70
CA GLY A 63 0.17 -5.87 -23.71
C GLY A 63 -0.10 -4.45 -24.19
N GLY A 64 -0.22 -3.50 -23.26
CA GLY A 64 -0.39 -2.08 -23.57
C GLY A 64 0.78 -1.52 -24.39
N MET A 65 2.01 -1.81 -24.00
CA MET A 65 3.22 -1.42 -24.73
C MET A 65 3.27 -2.02 -26.14
N MET A 66 2.97 -3.32 -26.29
CA MET A 66 2.91 -3.96 -27.62
C MET A 66 1.82 -3.35 -28.48
N LEU A 67 0.66 -2.99 -27.90
CA LEU A 67 -0.43 -2.37 -28.64
C LEU A 67 -0.11 -0.94 -29.06
N ALA A 68 0.65 -0.19 -28.25
CA ALA A 68 1.09 1.17 -28.58
C ALA A 68 1.97 1.23 -29.84
N VAL A 69 2.66 0.13 -30.16
CA VAL A 69 3.46 -0.03 -31.39
C VAL A 69 2.74 -0.88 -32.46
N LEU A 70 1.47 -1.23 -32.23
CA LEU A 70 0.66 -2.09 -33.12
C LEU A 70 1.30 -3.46 -33.39
N SER A 71 1.94 -4.06 -32.40
CA SER A 71 2.55 -5.40 -32.52
C SER A 71 1.50 -6.49 -32.36
N TRP A 72 1.65 -7.57 -33.13
CA TRP A 72 0.84 -8.79 -33.01
C TRP A 72 0.90 -9.42 -31.61
N LEU A 73 2.00 -9.22 -30.89
CA LEU A 73 2.14 -9.71 -29.51
C LEU A 73 1.16 -9.07 -28.53
N ALA A 74 0.51 -7.96 -28.89
CA ALA A 74 -0.54 -7.37 -28.08
C ALA A 74 -1.68 -8.36 -27.82
N LEU A 75 -2.15 -9.07 -28.85
CA LEU A 75 -3.30 -9.97 -28.74
C LEU A 75 -3.09 -11.10 -27.70
N PRO A 76 -2.04 -11.94 -27.77
CA PRO A 76 -1.84 -12.99 -26.78
C PRO A 76 -1.66 -12.43 -25.35
N LEU A 77 -1.03 -11.27 -25.17
CA LEU A 77 -0.88 -10.65 -23.85
C LEU A 77 -2.21 -10.16 -23.28
N PHE A 78 -3.07 -9.55 -24.09
CA PHE A 78 -4.43 -9.18 -23.69
C PHE A 78 -5.28 -10.41 -23.35
N LEU A 79 -5.15 -11.50 -24.13
CA LEU A 79 -5.86 -12.75 -23.82
C LEU A 79 -5.38 -13.37 -22.51
N ILE A 80 -4.09 -13.32 -22.20
CA ILE A 80 -3.54 -13.77 -20.91
C ILE A 80 -4.13 -12.94 -19.76
N GLY A 81 -4.14 -11.61 -19.89
CA GLY A 81 -4.73 -10.72 -18.90
C GLY A 81 -6.22 -10.99 -18.67
N LEU A 82 -6.98 -11.23 -19.73
CA LEU A 82 -8.41 -11.54 -19.66
C LEU A 82 -8.65 -12.90 -19.00
N ALA A 83 -7.89 -13.92 -19.40
CA ALA A 83 -7.95 -15.25 -18.79
C ALA A 83 -7.66 -15.16 -17.29
N GLN A 84 -6.69 -14.33 -16.89
CA GLN A 84 -6.39 -14.11 -15.49
C GLN A 84 -7.55 -13.45 -14.72
N GLN A 85 -8.21 -12.44 -15.29
CA GLN A 85 -9.38 -11.78 -14.67
C GLN A 85 -10.56 -12.74 -14.50
N VAL A 86 -10.83 -13.55 -15.52
CA VAL A 86 -11.89 -14.57 -15.48
C VAL A 86 -11.56 -15.64 -14.44
N LEU A 87 -10.30 -16.10 -14.40
CA LEU A 87 -9.81 -17.07 -13.43
C LEU A 87 -9.87 -16.50 -12.00
N TYR A 88 -9.55 -15.22 -11.84
CA TYR A 88 -9.67 -14.52 -10.57
C TYR A 88 -11.13 -14.51 -10.07
N LEU A 89 -12.05 -13.94 -10.87
CA LEU A 89 -13.45 -13.77 -10.47
C LEU A 89 -14.22 -15.10 -10.37
N GLY A 90 -13.89 -16.08 -11.21
CA GLY A 90 -14.65 -17.33 -11.31
C GLY A 90 -14.17 -18.44 -10.37
N LEU A 91 -12.88 -18.46 -10.03
CA LEU A 91 -12.27 -19.57 -9.30
C LEU A 91 -11.47 -19.11 -8.10
N VAL A 92 -10.55 -18.16 -8.25
CA VAL A 92 -9.61 -17.78 -7.18
C VAL A 92 -10.31 -17.02 -6.06
N ALA A 93 -11.06 -15.97 -6.41
CA ALA A 93 -11.76 -15.15 -5.42
C ALA A 93 -12.81 -15.96 -4.65
N PRO A 94 -13.77 -16.67 -5.31
CA PRO A 94 -14.82 -17.37 -4.57
C PRO A 94 -14.32 -18.56 -3.73
N ARG A 95 -13.23 -19.23 -4.13
CA ARG A 95 -12.76 -20.46 -3.46
C ARG A 95 -11.66 -20.25 -2.44
N TRP A 96 -10.79 -19.27 -2.65
CA TRP A 96 -9.60 -19.09 -1.83
C TRP A 96 -9.52 -17.75 -1.10
N LEU A 97 -10.23 -16.72 -1.55
CA LEU A 97 -10.16 -15.38 -0.94
C LEU A 97 -11.43 -15.05 -0.13
N ASP A 98 -12.60 -15.12 -0.77
CA ASP A 98 -13.90 -14.79 -0.18
C ASP A 98 -14.23 -15.55 1.12
N PRO A 99 -13.81 -16.82 1.33
CA PRO A 99 -14.03 -17.53 2.61
C PRO A 99 -13.27 -16.93 3.81
N HIS A 100 -12.30 -16.06 3.57
CA HIS A 100 -11.43 -15.50 4.60
C HIS A 100 -11.51 -13.97 4.69
N ASP A 101 -11.93 -13.30 3.62
CA ASP A 101 -12.07 -11.85 3.52
C ASP A 101 -13.07 -11.53 2.39
N GLU A 102 -14.37 -11.47 2.71
CA GLU A 102 -15.39 -11.20 1.70
C GLU A 102 -15.39 -9.71 1.31
N PRO A 103 -15.16 -9.37 0.03
CA PRO A 103 -15.13 -7.98 -0.40
C PRO A 103 -16.51 -7.33 -0.31
N ALA A 104 -16.53 -6.02 -0.06
CA ALA A 104 -17.78 -5.26 -0.03
C ALA A 104 -18.50 -5.36 -1.39
N PRO A 105 -19.85 -5.28 -1.44
CA PRO A 105 -20.60 -5.39 -2.70
C PRO A 105 -20.15 -4.40 -3.79
N ALA A 106 -19.74 -3.20 -3.39
CA ALA A 106 -19.24 -2.16 -4.29
C ALA A 106 -17.88 -2.53 -4.91
N GLU A 107 -16.97 -3.13 -4.13
CA GLU A 107 -15.64 -3.56 -4.61
C GLU A 107 -15.77 -4.70 -5.61
N ARG A 108 -16.63 -5.69 -5.31
CA ARG A 108 -16.92 -6.80 -6.22
C ARG A 108 -17.55 -6.30 -7.53
N ALA A 109 -18.39 -5.27 -7.47
CA ALA A 109 -18.95 -4.62 -8.66
C ALA A 109 -17.87 -3.88 -9.48
N ALA A 110 -16.95 -3.18 -8.81
CA ALA A 110 -15.83 -2.50 -9.47
C ALA A 110 -14.92 -3.49 -10.22
N THR A 111 -14.55 -4.63 -9.61
CA THR A 111 -13.74 -5.66 -10.29
C THR A 111 -14.45 -6.26 -11.50
N ARG A 112 -15.78 -6.49 -11.40
CA ARG A 112 -16.59 -6.96 -12.54
C ARG A 112 -16.63 -5.93 -13.67
N ASN A 113 -16.81 -4.66 -13.34
CA ASN A 113 -16.81 -3.58 -14.34
C ASN A 113 -15.44 -3.46 -15.02
N ALA A 114 -14.34 -3.56 -14.27
CA ALA A 114 -13.00 -3.58 -14.83
C ALA A 114 -12.80 -4.76 -15.80
N ALA A 115 -13.30 -5.95 -15.45
CA ALA A 115 -13.24 -7.12 -16.33
C ALA A 115 -14.06 -6.94 -17.62
N VAL A 116 -15.22 -6.29 -17.55
CA VAL A 116 -16.02 -5.95 -18.74
C VAL A 116 -15.27 -4.96 -19.64
N VAL A 117 -14.72 -3.89 -19.07
CA VAL A 117 -13.92 -2.89 -19.82
C VAL A 117 -12.73 -3.56 -20.50
N TYR A 118 -12.01 -4.42 -19.78
CA TYR A 118 -10.87 -5.15 -20.33
C TYR A 118 -11.28 -6.17 -21.41
N SER A 119 -12.45 -6.79 -21.28
CA SER A 119 -13.02 -7.69 -22.30
C SER A 119 -13.31 -6.93 -23.60
N VAL A 120 -13.91 -5.74 -23.49
CA VAL A 120 -14.17 -4.86 -24.65
C VAL A 120 -12.86 -4.45 -25.31
N ALA A 121 -11.87 -4.02 -24.54
CA ALA A 121 -10.56 -3.69 -25.08
C ALA A 121 -9.90 -4.89 -25.78
N THR A 122 -9.93 -6.07 -25.18
CA THR A 122 -9.42 -7.31 -25.77
C THR A 122 -10.12 -7.64 -27.09
N ALA A 123 -11.44 -7.46 -27.16
CA ALA A 123 -12.21 -7.66 -28.39
C ALA A 123 -11.80 -6.67 -29.49
N LEU A 124 -11.55 -5.40 -29.16
CA LEU A 124 -11.03 -4.41 -30.10
C LEU A 124 -9.63 -4.77 -30.63
N VAL A 125 -8.75 -5.29 -29.75
CA VAL A 125 -7.42 -5.79 -30.16
C VAL A 125 -7.55 -7.01 -31.07
N ALA A 126 -8.44 -7.95 -30.76
CA ALA A 126 -8.70 -9.12 -31.59
C ALA A 126 -9.27 -8.73 -32.97
N MET A 127 -10.18 -7.76 -33.01
CA MET A 127 -10.71 -7.21 -34.27
C MET A 127 -9.61 -6.53 -35.08
N ALA A 128 -8.75 -5.74 -34.44
CA ALA A 128 -7.60 -5.12 -35.12
C ALA A 128 -6.62 -6.16 -35.67
N ALA A 129 -6.42 -7.27 -34.96
CA ALA A 129 -5.63 -8.40 -35.43
C ALA A 129 -6.27 -9.07 -36.65
N ALA A 130 -7.58 -9.32 -36.61
CA ALA A 130 -8.34 -9.91 -37.72
C ALA A 130 -8.33 -9.01 -38.97
N ASP A 131 -8.36 -7.69 -38.79
CA ASP A 131 -8.25 -6.69 -39.86
C ASP A 131 -6.82 -6.54 -40.42
N GLY A 132 -5.83 -7.27 -39.88
CA GLY A 132 -4.43 -7.19 -40.30
C GLY A 132 -3.72 -5.90 -39.91
N ARG A 133 -4.24 -5.15 -38.92
CA ARG A 133 -3.64 -3.89 -38.45
C ARG A 133 -2.48 -4.08 -37.49
N LEU A 134 -2.33 -5.28 -36.92
CA LEU A 134 -1.21 -5.62 -36.06
C LEU A 134 -0.08 -6.24 -36.87
N LEU A 135 1.14 -5.75 -36.67
CA LEU A 135 2.31 -6.14 -37.42
C LEU A 135 3.11 -7.24 -36.68
N PRO A 136 3.69 -8.21 -37.41
CA PRO A 136 4.61 -9.18 -36.82
C PRO A 136 5.92 -8.51 -36.41
N LEU A 137 6.63 -9.07 -35.43
CA LEU A 137 7.89 -8.50 -34.95
C LEU A 137 8.95 -8.28 -36.04
N GLY A 138 8.99 -9.16 -37.05
CA GLY A 138 9.94 -9.03 -38.17
C GLY A 138 9.63 -7.89 -39.16
N ALA A 139 8.47 -7.23 -39.04
CA ALA A 139 8.13 -6.08 -39.86
C ALA A 139 8.67 -4.74 -39.29
N PHE A 140 9.16 -4.75 -38.04
CA PHE A 140 9.71 -3.57 -37.39
C PHE A 140 11.21 -3.45 -37.63
N ASP A 141 11.71 -2.22 -37.57
CA ASP A 141 13.15 -1.94 -37.57
C ASP A 141 13.84 -2.66 -36.38
N PRO A 142 15.00 -3.32 -36.58
CA PRO A 142 15.70 -4.02 -35.51
C PRO A 142 16.06 -3.14 -34.31
N GLY A 143 16.35 -1.85 -34.53
CA GLY A 143 16.63 -0.89 -33.47
C GLY A 143 15.40 -0.61 -32.62
N LEU A 144 14.22 -0.47 -33.25
CA LEU A 144 12.95 -0.34 -32.54
C LEU A 144 12.62 -1.61 -31.74
N VAL A 145 12.83 -2.80 -32.31
CA VAL A 145 12.63 -4.07 -31.59
C VAL A 145 13.56 -4.17 -30.38
N ALA A 146 14.84 -3.80 -30.53
CA ALA A 146 15.80 -3.78 -29.43
C ALA A 146 15.40 -2.79 -28.33
N ALA A 147 14.91 -1.60 -28.70
CA ALA A 147 14.42 -0.61 -27.74
C ALA A 147 13.20 -1.11 -26.95
N ILE A 148 12.22 -1.72 -27.65
CA ILE A 148 11.04 -2.32 -27.03
C ILE A 148 11.43 -3.47 -26.09
N ALA A 149 12.32 -4.36 -26.52
CA ALA A 149 12.80 -5.47 -25.71
C ALA A 149 13.53 -4.98 -24.46
N THR A 150 14.35 -3.93 -24.59
CA THR A 150 15.04 -3.30 -23.46
C THR A 150 14.05 -2.69 -22.47
N LEU A 151 13.03 -1.95 -22.96
CA LEU A 151 12.00 -1.35 -22.11
C LEU A 151 11.14 -2.42 -21.42
N ALA A 152 10.78 -3.48 -22.13
CA ALA A 152 10.07 -4.63 -21.58
C ALA A 152 10.87 -5.29 -20.46
N ALA A 153 12.15 -5.55 -20.70
CA ALA A 153 13.05 -6.14 -19.72
C ALA A 153 13.22 -5.23 -18.50
N ALA A 154 13.37 -3.91 -18.71
CA ALA A 154 13.47 -2.94 -17.63
C ALA A 154 12.18 -2.87 -16.80
N LEU A 155 11.00 -2.92 -17.43
CA LEU A 155 9.71 -2.94 -16.74
C LEU A 155 9.55 -4.20 -15.88
N VAL A 156 9.84 -5.37 -16.45
CA VAL A 156 9.75 -6.65 -15.72
C VAL A 156 10.79 -6.72 -14.61
N ALA A 157 12.05 -6.40 -14.89
CA ALA A 157 13.13 -6.46 -13.92
C ALA A 157 12.97 -5.39 -12.82
N GLY A 158 12.57 -4.18 -13.18
CA GLY A 158 12.27 -3.09 -12.25
C GLY A 158 11.10 -3.45 -11.34
N PHE A 159 10.01 -3.95 -11.90
CA PHE A 159 8.87 -4.43 -11.11
C PHE A 159 9.29 -5.59 -10.18
N ALA A 160 10.00 -6.60 -10.68
CA ALA A 160 10.48 -7.71 -9.87
C ALA A 160 11.45 -7.26 -8.77
N PHE A 161 12.39 -6.38 -9.08
CA PHE A 161 13.36 -5.83 -8.13
C PHE A 161 12.66 -5.03 -7.03
N LEU A 162 11.75 -4.13 -7.39
CA LEU A 162 10.99 -3.33 -6.42
C LEU A 162 10.06 -4.20 -5.57
N TYR A 163 9.37 -5.15 -6.20
CA TYR A 163 8.52 -6.12 -5.51
C TYR A 163 9.33 -6.95 -4.51
N LEU A 164 10.48 -7.50 -4.90
CA LEU A 164 11.36 -8.27 -4.02
C LEU A 164 12.02 -7.40 -2.94
N ARG A 165 12.46 -6.18 -3.27
CA ARG A 165 13.05 -5.23 -2.31
C ARG A 165 12.05 -4.83 -1.23
N ALA A 166 10.81 -4.56 -1.61
CA ALA A 166 9.73 -4.30 -0.66
C ALA A 166 9.54 -5.47 0.32
N GLY A 167 9.72 -6.71 -0.13
CA GLY A 167 9.69 -7.89 0.74
C GLY A 167 10.95 -8.09 1.60
N ARG A 168 12.12 -7.56 1.19
CA ARG A 168 13.39 -7.65 1.96
C ARG A 168 13.49 -6.59 3.05
N LEU A 169 13.00 -5.37 2.81
CA LEU A 169 12.95 -4.31 3.83
C LEU A 169 12.12 -4.73 5.06
N THR A 170 11.22 -5.69 4.88
CA THR A 170 10.39 -6.28 5.93
C THR A 170 10.93 -7.63 6.44
N GLY A 171 12.02 -8.15 5.87
CA GLY A 171 12.54 -9.50 6.10
C GLY A 171 13.89 -9.58 6.81
N ASP A 172 14.57 -8.46 7.09
CA ASP A 172 15.89 -8.44 7.73
C ASP A 172 15.84 -8.16 9.26
N GLY A 173 14.67 -8.40 9.87
CA GLY A 173 14.45 -8.26 11.32
C GLY A 173 14.03 -9.56 12.01
N GLY A 174 14.29 -10.74 11.43
CA GLY A 174 13.78 -11.98 12.03
C GLY A 174 14.22 -13.26 11.33
N ALA A 175 15.53 -13.50 11.29
CA ALA A 175 16.10 -14.82 11.11
C ALA A 175 17.52 -14.84 11.68
N ASP A 176 17.64 -14.83 13.02
CA ASP A 176 18.72 -15.52 13.76
C ASP A 176 18.76 -15.31 15.29
N ASP A 177 17.86 -14.53 15.91
CA ASP A 177 17.80 -14.51 17.38
C ASP A 177 16.73 -15.47 17.92
N ASP A 178 17.19 -16.68 18.28
CA ASP A 178 16.51 -17.62 19.14
C ASP A 178 16.26 -16.97 20.52
N ILE A 179 15.18 -16.19 20.66
CA ILE A 179 14.62 -15.85 21.96
C ILE A 179 13.79 -17.06 22.41
N GLU A 180 14.41 -17.87 23.27
CA GLU A 180 13.77 -18.97 23.99
C GLU A 180 12.68 -18.40 24.92
N LEU A 181 11.45 -18.32 24.40
CA LEU A 181 10.25 -18.01 25.17
C LEU A 181 9.89 -19.22 26.05
N PRO A 182 9.59 -19.03 27.35
CA PRO A 182 9.27 -20.14 28.23
C PRO A 182 8.03 -20.90 27.76
N ASP A 183 8.09 -22.24 27.87
CA ASP A 183 7.09 -23.20 27.43
C ASP A 183 5.65 -22.84 27.90
N GLU A 184 4.88 -22.21 27.03
CA GLU A 184 3.41 -22.13 27.17
C GLU A 184 2.78 -23.44 26.64
N PRO A 185 1.83 -24.03 27.37
CA PRO A 185 1.27 -25.33 27.02
C PRO A 185 0.51 -25.29 25.68
N ALA A 186 0.86 -26.24 24.81
CA ALA A 186 0.25 -26.46 23.51
C ALA A 186 -1.27 -26.64 23.61
N GLY A 187 -2.02 -25.59 23.28
CA GLY A 187 -3.48 -25.62 23.31
C GLY A 187 -4.22 -24.31 23.02
N SER A 188 -3.56 -23.17 22.84
CA SER A 188 -4.23 -21.90 22.53
C SER A 188 -4.13 -21.57 21.04
N ALA A 189 -5.02 -22.18 20.24
CA ALA A 189 -5.39 -21.58 18.96
C ALA A 189 -5.93 -20.17 19.24
N ARG A 190 -5.14 -19.12 18.99
CA ARG A 190 -5.64 -17.74 18.95
C ARG A 190 -6.50 -17.60 17.70
N VAL A 191 -7.75 -18.04 17.84
CA VAL A 191 -8.88 -17.54 17.08
C VAL A 191 -8.80 -16.02 17.15
N TYR A 192 -8.86 -15.35 15.99
CA TYR A 192 -9.03 -13.90 15.93
C TYR A 192 -10.32 -13.58 16.67
N ALA A 193 -10.19 -13.18 17.94
CA ALA A 193 -11.33 -12.75 18.72
C ALA A 193 -11.86 -11.47 18.06
N PRO A 194 -13.19 -11.35 17.85
CA PRO A 194 -13.77 -10.07 17.50
C PRO A 194 -13.45 -9.11 18.64
N SER A 195 -12.80 -7.97 18.33
CA SER A 195 -12.56 -6.83 19.24
C SER A 195 -12.13 -7.21 20.65
N ALA A 196 -10.83 -7.13 20.99
CA ALA A 196 -10.44 -7.05 22.39
C ALA A 196 -11.11 -5.78 22.98
N PRO A 197 -12.16 -5.89 23.80
CA PRO A 197 -12.97 -4.72 24.20
C PRO A 197 -12.24 -3.81 25.19
N ASP A 198 -11.07 -4.23 25.67
CA ASP A 198 -10.40 -3.66 26.84
C ASP A 198 -9.10 -2.91 26.50
N MET A 199 -8.76 -2.74 25.22
CA MET A 199 -7.61 -1.90 24.86
C MET A 199 -8.04 -0.43 24.92
N PRO A 200 -7.36 0.43 25.70
CA PRO A 200 -7.68 1.84 25.74
C PRO A 200 -7.54 2.47 24.35
N PRO A 201 -8.31 3.51 24.03
CA PRO A 201 -8.09 4.28 22.80
C PRO A 201 -6.64 4.75 22.70
N SER A 202 -6.03 4.53 21.54
CA SER A 202 -4.62 4.79 21.31
C SER A 202 -4.46 5.65 20.06
N TYR A 203 -3.85 6.82 20.22
CA TYR A 203 -3.65 7.80 19.16
C TYR A 203 -2.17 8.12 18.97
N SER A 204 -1.71 8.24 17.73
CA SER A 204 -0.36 8.68 17.39
C SER A 204 -0.40 10.02 16.66
N VAL A 205 0.47 10.95 17.04
CA VAL A 205 0.77 12.12 16.21
C VAL A 205 1.79 11.69 15.15
N MET A 206 1.37 11.75 13.89
CA MET A 206 2.13 11.30 12.73
C MET A 206 1.70 12.09 11.50
N ALA A 207 2.66 12.70 10.80
CA ALA A 207 2.43 13.33 9.52
C ALA A 207 2.64 12.28 8.43
N ASP A 208 1.69 12.20 7.49
CA ASP A 208 1.76 11.34 6.32
C ASP A 208 1.04 12.04 5.16
N PHE A 209 1.41 11.66 3.94
CA PHE A 209 0.89 12.28 2.73
C PHE A 209 -0.64 12.11 2.62
N GLY A 210 -1.33 13.22 2.39
CA GLY A 210 -2.78 13.32 2.23
C GLY A 210 -3.56 12.98 3.51
N CYS A 211 -2.93 12.94 4.68
CA CYS A 211 -3.54 12.45 5.90
C CYS A 211 -3.63 13.52 6.99
N HIS A 212 -4.57 13.34 7.92
CA HIS A 212 -4.62 14.14 9.14
C HIS A 212 -3.43 13.82 10.07
N PRO A 213 -2.97 14.78 10.89
CA PRO A 213 -1.79 14.65 11.76
C PRO A 213 -1.96 13.68 12.93
N VAL A 214 -3.16 13.11 13.14
CA VAL A 214 -3.46 12.19 14.23
C VAL A 214 -3.98 10.88 13.66
N TRP A 215 -3.50 9.78 14.22
CA TRP A 215 -3.85 8.43 13.77
C TRP A 215 -4.37 7.62 14.94
N SER A 216 -5.51 6.96 14.77
CA SER A 216 -5.87 5.87 15.68
C SER A 216 -5.01 4.66 15.32
N ILE A 217 -4.34 4.10 16.32
CA ILE A 217 -3.48 2.91 16.17
C ILE A 217 -4.10 1.68 16.84
N ARG A 218 -5.34 1.79 17.33
CA ARG A 218 -6.10 0.70 17.93
C ARG A 218 -6.87 -0.06 16.84
N PRO A 219 -6.70 -1.38 16.70
CA PRO A 219 -7.58 -2.19 15.85
C PRO A 219 -9.02 -2.25 16.40
N PRO A 220 -10.05 -2.27 15.54
CA PRO A 220 -10.01 -2.22 14.08
C PRO A 220 -9.90 -0.80 13.50
N ASP A 221 -9.95 0.23 14.35
CA ASP A 221 -10.06 1.64 13.97
C ASP A 221 -8.71 2.24 13.54
N TYR A 222 -7.85 1.47 12.88
CA TYR A 222 -6.55 1.96 12.43
C TYR A 222 -6.71 2.92 11.24
N GLY A 223 -6.22 4.15 11.37
CA GLY A 223 -6.31 5.15 10.30
C GLY A 223 -6.13 6.58 10.78
N SER A 224 -6.02 7.51 9.83
CA SER A 224 -5.98 8.95 10.13
C SER A 224 -7.33 9.42 10.68
N VAL A 225 -7.27 10.32 11.66
CA VAL A 225 -8.41 10.86 12.40
C VAL A 225 -8.35 12.39 12.31
N ASP A 226 -9.47 13.02 11.95
CA ASP A 226 -9.57 14.47 11.97
C ASP A 226 -9.42 14.97 13.42
N PRO A 227 -8.44 15.85 13.73
CA PRO A 227 -8.29 16.38 15.08
C PRO A 227 -9.55 17.12 15.58
N ALA A 228 -10.39 17.64 14.67
CA ALA A 228 -11.67 18.24 15.03
C ALA A 228 -12.66 17.26 15.67
N ASP A 229 -12.54 15.96 15.38
CA ASP A 229 -13.39 14.90 15.94
C ASP A 229 -12.96 14.48 17.36
N LEU A 230 -11.80 14.95 17.83
CA LEU A 230 -11.20 14.53 19.10
C LEU A 230 -11.59 15.42 20.29
N ASP A 231 -12.46 16.41 20.10
CA ASP A 231 -12.86 17.37 21.16
C ASP A 231 -11.63 17.92 21.92
N ILE A 232 -10.68 18.43 21.15
CA ILE A 232 -9.46 19.10 21.62
C ILE A 232 -9.59 20.61 21.42
N SER A 233 -8.67 21.38 21.99
CA SER A 233 -8.66 22.82 21.83
C SER A 233 -8.39 23.21 20.37
N ARG A 234 -9.08 24.26 19.91
CA ARG A 234 -8.86 24.84 18.57
C ARG A 234 -7.40 25.28 18.35
N GLN A 235 -6.67 25.59 19.42
CA GLN A 235 -5.26 25.93 19.33
C GLN A 235 -4.41 24.70 19.01
N LEU A 236 -4.64 23.57 19.69
CA LEU A 236 -3.91 22.33 19.42
C LEU A 236 -4.26 21.77 18.03
N GLU A 237 -5.52 21.82 17.64
CA GLU A 237 -5.98 21.48 16.28
C GLU A 237 -5.21 22.28 15.21
N ALA A 238 -5.15 23.60 15.36
CA ALA A 238 -4.44 24.48 14.41
C ALA A 238 -2.92 24.25 14.41
N ASP A 239 -2.33 23.90 15.54
CA ASP A 239 -0.89 23.59 15.63
C ASP A 239 -0.56 22.23 15.00
N LEU A 240 -1.41 21.22 15.19
CA LEU A 240 -1.31 19.92 14.54
C LEU A 240 -1.45 20.03 13.02
N ALA A 241 -2.45 20.79 12.55
CA ALA A 241 -2.67 21.01 11.12
C ALA A 241 -1.47 21.69 10.45
N ARG A 242 -0.97 22.78 11.06
CA ARG A 242 0.20 23.50 10.54
C ARG A 242 1.45 22.63 10.51
N TRP A 243 1.65 21.80 11.53
CA TRP A 243 2.74 20.85 11.55
C TRP A 243 2.63 19.86 10.39
N ALA A 244 1.47 19.23 10.16
CA ALA A 244 1.28 18.36 8.98
C ALA A 244 1.43 19.10 7.65
N ASP A 245 0.94 20.33 7.52
CA ASP A 245 1.08 21.14 6.30
C ASP A 245 2.56 21.42 5.96
N GLU A 246 3.41 21.60 6.97
CA GLU A 246 4.85 21.76 6.76
C GLU A 246 5.50 20.48 6.23
N PHE A 247 5.07 19.31 6.72
CA PHE A 247 5.50 18.01 6.18
C PHE A 247 5.09 17.88 4.71
N GLU A 248 3.85 18.19 4.37
CA GLU A 248 3.36 18.15 3.00
C GLU A 248 4.15 19.05 2.06
N GLN A 249 4.44 20.28 2.50
CA GLN A 249 5.26 21.23 1.74
C GLN A 249 6.71 20.77 1.56
N SER A 250 7.18 19.83 2.39
CA SER A 250 8.50 19.24 2.25
C SER A 250 8.59 18.26 1.09
N LEU A 251 7.47 17.63 0.70
CA LEU A 251 7.46 16.58 -0.31
C LEU A 251 7.64 17.15 -1.71
N ASP A 252 8.33 16.40 -2.57
CA ASP A 252 8.46 16.77 -3.97
C ASP A 252 7.13 16.50 -4.71
N PRO A 253 6.46 17.51 -5.29
CA PRO A 253 5.21 17.32 -6.02
C PRO A 253 5.36 16.43 -7.27
N ASP A 254 6.58 16.31 -7.82
CA ASP A 254 6.88 15.45 -8.96
C ASP A 254 7.26 14.02 -8.50
N ILE A 255 7.71 13.86 -7.26
CA ILE A 255 8.05 12.59 -6.61
C ILE A 255 7.57 12.61 -5.14
N PRO A 256 6.27 12.34 -4.87
CA PRO A 256 5.65 12.59 -3.56
C PRO A 256 6.21 11.73 -2.41
N ASP A 257 7.05 10.73 -2.70
CA ASP A 257 7.74 9.90 -1.70
C ASP A 257 9.14 10.45 -1.34
N GLU A 258 9.61 11.49 -2.03
CA GLU A 258 10.89 12.15 -1.75
C GLU A 258 10.65 13.46 -1.00
N SER A 259 11.05 13.49 0.27
CA SER A 259 11.14 14.73 1.04
C SER A 259 12.36 15.53 0.59
N ARG A 260 12.18 16.84 0.45
CA ARG A 260 13.25 17.82 0.19
C ARG A 260 14.00 18.23 1.46
N TRP A 261 13.57 17.74 2.63
CA TRP A 261 14.23 18.04 3.89
C TRP A 261 15.57 17.32 4.05
N THR A 262 16.48 18.00 4.73
CA THR A 262 17.69 17.38 5.26
C THR A 262 17.33 16.48 6.45
N ALA A 263 18.25 15.58 6.83
CA ALA A 263 18.08 14.76 8.04
C ALA A 263 17.86 15.61 9.32
N GLU A 264 18.49 16.78 9.40
CA GLU A 264 18.33 17.73 10.51
C GLU A 264 16.91 18.32 10.54
N ALA A 265 16.39 18.77 9.41
CA ALA A 265 15.02 19.28 9.31
C ALA A 265 13.98 18.19 9.64
N HIS A 266 14.22 16.95 9.24
CA HIS A 266 13.40 15.81 9.65
C HIS A 266 13.42 15.61 11.17
N ALA A 267 14.60 15.64 11.80
CA ALA A 267 14.73 15.47 13.25
C ALA A 267 14.04 16.60 14.03
N GLU A 268 14.16 17.86 13.58
CA GLU A 268 13.46 19.00 14.18
C GLU A 268 11.94 18.89 14.04
N HIS A 269 11.46 18.42 12.88
CA HIS A 269 10.05 18.20 12.65
C HIS A 269 9.49 17.07 13.53
N GLU A 270 10.22 15.95 13.69
CA GLU A 270 9.87 14.87 14.63
C GLU A 270 9.84 15.36 16.08
N ALA A 271 10.80 16.22 16.48
CA ALA A 271 10.81 16.79 17.82
C ALA A 271 9.55 17.62 18.10
N ARG A 272 9.12 18.46 17.15
CA ARG A 272 7.86 19.21 17.25
C ARG A 272 6.63 18.31 17.28
N GLY A 273 6.65 17.21 16.52
CA GLY A 273 5.58 16.20 16.56
C GLY A 273 5.44 15.56 17.94
N ARG A 274 6.57 15.32 18.62
CA ARG A 274 6.59 14.83 20.01
C ARG A 274 6.00 15.84 20.98
N ASP A 275 6.36 17.12 20.87
CA ASP A 275 5.80 18.18 21.73
C ASP A 275 4.27 18.30 21.54
N LEU A 276 3.78 18.12 20.31
CA LEU A 276 2.34 18.09 20.01
C LEU A 276 1.64 16.86 20.61
N ALA A 277 2.29 15.69 20.58
CA ALA A 277 1.79 14.48 21.23
C ALA A 277 1.69 14.64 22.76
N GLU A 278 2.67 15.31 23.39
CA GLU A 278 2.63 15.64 24.82
C GLU A 278 1.44 16.55 25.16
N ARG A 279 1.20 17.58 24.34
CA ARG A 279 0.04 18.46 24.49
C ARG A 279 -1.28 17.73 24.31
N LEU A 280 -1.37 16.83 23.32
CA LEU A 280 -2.55 16.00 23.09
C LEU A 280 -2.84 15.09 24.29
N ALA A 281 -1.80 14.45 24.84
CA ALA A 281 -1.93 13.64 26.06
C ALA A 281 -2.43 14.47 27.25
N ALA A 282 -1.91 15.69 27.42
CA ALA A 282 -2.32 16.61 28.47
C ALA A 282 -3.79 17.04 28.34
N GLU A 283 -4.26 17.33 27.12
CA GLU A 283 -5.67 17.69 26.89
C GLU A 283 -6.62 16.51 27.10
N PHE A 284 -6.24 15.30 26.71
CA PHE A 284 -7.00 14.10 27.04
C PHE A 284 -7.07 13.88 28.56
N ALA A 285 -5.95 14.03 29.28
CA ALA A 285 -5.96 13.93 30.73
C ALA A 285 -6.87 15.00 31.39
N ALA A 286 -6.78 16.26 30.95
CA ALA A 286 -7.57 17.37 31.49
C ALA A 286 -9.09 17.22 31.26
N SER A 287 -9.48 16.51 30.21
CA SER A 287 -10.88 16.23 29.86
C SER A 287 -11.41 14.90 30.43
N GLY A 288 -10.68 14.26 31.35
CA GLY A 288 -11.09 13.01 32.00
C GLY A 288 -10.80 11.75 31.19
N ARG A 289 -10.03 11.86 30.10
CA ARG A 289 -9.62 10.77 29.20
C ARG A 289 -8.19 10.30 29.45
N ALA A 290 -7.70 10.39 30.69
CA ALA A 290 -6.32 10.02 31.07
C ALA A 290 -5.95 8.56 30.79
N GLY A 291 -6.93 7.68 30.61
CA GLY A 291 -6.71 6.30 30.18
C GLY A 291 -6.38 6.14 28.68
N TRP A 292 -6.56 7.18 27.87
CA TRP A 292 -6.24 7.15 26.45
C TRP A 292 -4.72 7.24 26.28
N GLN A 293 -4.19 6.42 25.38
CA GLN A 293 -2.76 6.37 25.10
C GLN A 293 -2.44 7.31 23.96
N VAL A 294 -1.36 8.07 24.11
CA VAL A 294 -0.86 8.96 23.05
C VAL A 294 0.58 8.59 22.73
N PHE A 295 0.90 8.61 21.44
CA PHE A 295 2.21 8.27 20.90
C PHE A 295 2.70 9.40 19.99
N ALA A 296 4.02 9.56 19.91
CA ALA A 296 4.69 10.34 18.91
C ALA A 296 5.35 9.39 17.91
N PHE A 297 5.17 9.63 16.62
CA PHE A 297 5.87 8.84 15.61
C PHE A 297 7.31 9.33 15.42
N SER A 298 8.24 8.39 15.33
CA SER A 298 9.62 8.62 14.93
C SER A 298 10.01 7.65 13.82
N THR A 299 10.70 8.13 12.80
CA THR A 299 11.19 7.29 11.70
C THR A 299 12.16 6.20 12.15
N THR A 300 12.86 6.41 13.28
CA THR A 300 13.83 5.45 13.81
C THR A 300 13.22 4.49 14.83
N ALA A 301 12.30 4.98 15.68
CA ALA A 301 11.77 4.23 16.82
C ALA A 301 10.30 3.79 16.68
N GLY A 302 9.62 4.17 15.59
CA GLY A 302 8.19 3.93 15.41
C GLY A 302 7.33 4.75 16.37
N HIS A 303 6.24 4.16 16.87
CA HIS A 303 5.34 4.82 17.82
C HIS A 303 5.93 4.83 19.23
N VAL A 304 6.41 5.99 19.67
CA VAL A 304 6.96 6.19 21.01
C VAL A 304 5.87 6.71 21.92
N ARG A 305 5.54 5.95 22.97
CA ARG A 305 4.51 6.35 23.93
C ARG A 305 4.91 7.64 24.64
N VAL A 306 3.98 8.58 24.71
CA VAL A 306 4.14 9.83 25.43
C VAL A 306 3.46 9.70 26.79
N ALA A 307 4.19 9.99 27.86
CA ALA A 307 3.62 10.02 29.20
C ALA A 307 2.79 11.30 29.37
N PRO A 308 1.58 11.23 29.97
CA PRO A 308 0.88 12.43 30.37
C PRO A 308 1.75 13.20 31.36
N SER A 309 1.85 14.53 31.19
CA SER A 309 2.67 15.39 32.03
C SER A 309 2.25 15.25 33.50
N GLY A 310 2.98 14.44 34.27
CA GLY A 310 2.64 14.08 35.66
C GLY A 310 3.00 12.65 36.06
N GLU A 311 3.24 11.74 35.11
CA GLU A 311 3.76 10.39 35.40
C GLU A 311 5.30 10.43 35.34
N ALA A 312 5.96 10.21 36.49
CA ALA A 312 7.42 10.23 36.57
C ALA A 312 8.03 9.17 35.64
N ARG A 313 9.09 9.56 34.89
CA ARG A 313 9.84 8.63 34.04
C ARG A 313 10.39 7.48 34.91
N PRO A 314 10.26 6.20 34.51
CA PRO A 314 10.79 5.05 35.26
C PRO A 314 12.33 5.03 35.43
N HIS A 315 13.06 6.02 34.93
CA HIS A 315 14.52 6.08 34.97
C HIS A 315 15.11 7.12 35.93
N ASP A 316 14.29 7.90 36.66
CA ASP A 316 14.79 8.89 37.64
C ASP A 316 14.95 8.36 39.07
N THR A 317 14.92 7.04 39.27
CA THR A 317 15.26 6.44 40.56
C THR A 317 16.18 5.24 40.40
N LEU A 318 17.49 5.50 40.31
CA LEU A 318 18.48 4.65 40.98
C LEU A 318 19.60 5.54 41.58
N PRO A 319 20.05 5.22 42.80
CA PRO A 319 21.00 6.02 43.59
C PRO A 319 22.45 5.98 43.06
#